data_AF-A0A9W6GPB0-F1
#
_entry.id   AF-A0A9W6GPB0-F1
#
_cell.length_a   1.000
_cell.length_b   1.000
_cell.length_c   1.000
_cell.angle_alpha   90.00
_cell.angle_beta   90.00
_cell.angle_gamma   90.00
#
_symmetry.space_group_name_H-M   'P 1'
#
loop_
_entity.id
_entity.type
_entity.pdbx_description
1 polymer ?
#
loop_
_entity_poly.entity_id
_entity_poly.type
_entity_poly.pdbx_seq_one_letter_code
_entity_poly.pdbx_strand_id
1 'polypeptide(L)'
;MNLEELIVRSRKRKAIDEFIGIVYKRDSKIHFRYRKDFNELFVPATEYREFTKGKPYDGVIIWIIESPHKWEFKIDIPLFPSGRHHARPLNNPATQEFVKPVYEERINSFFGERLEEGQVFLVLLVNAVQYQCSLGEKTSLYRDKAFVGNWLRGGREDFLERVRSYDGDIYINSCTKGSINRNFLERNYNLIEKGEGPFKVKEINGTLGLHGIVEAELEDAGLIGWDNYIRYPHPSYFVYQEAKGGRVHFPEPETLSLSPVIHMDYRKEHIQLTIKAR
;
A
#
# COMPACT_ATOMS: atom_id res chain seq x y z
N MET A 1 -20.91 -10.59 -12.31
CA MET A 1 -19.50 -11.01 -12.48
C MET A 1 -19.15 -11.96 -11.35
N ASN A 2 -18.73 -13.19 -11.64
CA ASN A 2 -18.27 -14.11 -10.60
C ASN A 2 -16.85 -13.72 -10.12
N LEU A 3 -16.36 -14.33 -9.04
CA LEU A 3 -15.07 -13.98 -8.43
C LEU A 3 -13.89 -14.27 -9.38
N GLU A 4 -13.94 -15.38 -10.12
CA GLU A 4 -12.91 -15.75 -11.11
C GLU A 4 -12.76 -14.69 -12.18
N GLU A 5 -13.87 -14.33 -12.82
CA GLU A 5 -13.90 -13.31 -13.87
C GLU A 5 -13.40 -11.96 -13.35
N LEU A 6 -13.77 -11.59 -12.11
CA LEU A 6 -13.31 -10.38 -11.46
C LEU A 6 -11.78 -10.35 -11.29
N ILE A 7 -11.20 -11.44 -10.79
CA ILE A 7 -9.76 -11.54 -10.59
C ILE A 7 -9.02 -11.54 -11.92
N VAL A 8 -9.51 -12.29 -12.92
CA VAL A 8 -8.94 -12.31 -14.28
C VAL A 8 -8.95 -10.91 -14.89
N ARG A 9 -10.06 -10.16 -14.76
CA ARG A 9 -10.13 -8.77 -15.26
C ARG A 9 -9.18 -7.84 -14.51
N SER A 10 -9.09 -7.97 -13.19
CA SER A 10 -8.18 -7.15 -12.36
C SER A 10 -6.72 -7.34 -12.79
N ARG A 11 -6.32 -8.58 -13.05
CA ARG A 11 -4.95 -8.95 -13.44
C ARG A 11 -4.54 -8.52 -14.84
N LYS A 12 -5.46 -7.98 -15.66
CA LYS A 12 -5.12 -7.43 -17.00
C LYS A 12 -4.28 -6.16 -16.92
N ARG A 13 -4.27 -5.46 -15.78
CA ARG A 13 -3.55 -4.19 -15.62
C ARG A 13 -2.77 -4.22 -14.32
N LYS A 14 -1.45 -4.02 -14.44
CA LYS A 14 -0.50 -4.08 -13.35
C LYS A 14 0.27 -2.75 -13.26
N ALA A 15 0.35 -2.17 -12.07
CA ALA A 15 1.21 -1.04 -11.76
C ALA A 15 2.23 -1.51 -10.71
N ILE A 16 3.50 -1.51 -11.09
CA ILE A 16 4.58 -1.92 -10.19
C ILE A 16 4.99 -0.76 -9.27
N ASP A 17 5.77 -1.06 -8.26
CA ASP A 17 6.19 -0.10 -7.23
C ASP A 17 7.27 0.83 -7.76
N GLU A 18 7.38 2.03 -7.19
CA GLU A 18 8.25 3.08 -7.72
C GLU A 18 9.11 3.74 -6.63
N PHE A 19 10.36 4.05 -6.95
CA PHE A 19 11.16 5.00 -6.19
C PHE A 19 10.77 6.43 -6.56
N ILE A 20 10.18 7.19 -5.64
CA ILE A 20 9.54 8.48 -5.97
C ILE A 20 10.32 9.71 -5.52
N GLY A 21 11.15 9.60 -4.48
CA GLY A 21 11.79 10.77 -3.90
C GLY A 21 12.49 10.49 -2.59
N ILE A 22 12.78 11.55 -1.85
CA ILE A 22 13.47 11.48 -0.57
C ILE A 22 12.72 12.25 0.51
N VAL A 23 12.88 11.80 1.74
CA VAL A 23 12.54 12.51 2.96
C VAL A 23 13.83 12.88 3.68
N TYR A 24 13.91 14.08 4.21
CA TYR A 24 15.07 14.51 4.99
C TYR A 24 14.67 15.51 6.07
N LYS A 25 15.46 15.58 7.14
CA LYS A 25 15.27 16.56 8.21
C LYS A 25 16.20 17.74 8.01
N ARG A 26 15.62 18.95 8.00
CA ARG A 26 16.35 20.21 7.95
C ARG A 26 15.66 21.26 8.80
N ASP A 27 16.44 21.98 9.61
CA ASP A 27 15.95 23.02 10.53
C ASP A 27 14.88 22.47 11.48
N SER A 28 15.10 21.24 12.00
CA SER A 28 14.15 20.50 12.85
C SER A 28 12.78 20.21 12.20
N LYS A 29 12.69 20.31 10.87
CA LYS A 29 11.48 19.99 10.10
C LYS A 29 11.74 18.90 9.09
N ILE A 30 10.74 18.06 8.88
CA ILE A 30 10.75 17.07 7.83
C ILE A 30 10.37 17.73 6.51
N HIS A 31 11.11 17.38 5.46
CA HIS A 31 10.90 17.84 4.11
C HIS A 31 10.76 16.64 3.20
N PHE A 32 9.83 16.72 2.25
CA PHE A 32 9.72 15.76 1.17
C PHE A 32 10.09 16.41 -0.16
N ARG A 33 10.87 15.67 -0.95
CA ARG A 33 11.21 16.09 -2.32
C ARG A 33 11.12 14.89 -3.26
N TYR A 34 10.27 15.03 -4.29
CA TYR A 34 10.31 14.12 -5.43
C TYR A 34 11.70 14.07 -6.06
N ARG A 35 12.04 12.95 -6.71
CA ARG A 35 13.21 12.92 -7.60
C ARG A 35 13.07 14.03 -8.66
N LYS A 36 14.19 14.62 -9.05
CA LYS A 36 14.21 15.71 -10.03
C LYS A 36 13.58 15.29 -11.37
N ASP A 37 13.75 14.03 -11.74
CA ASP A 37 13.29 13.38 -12.96
C ASP A 37 12.01 12.55 -12.73
N PHE A 38 11.31 12.72 -11.61
CA PHE A 38 10.10 11.93 -11.30
C PHE A 38 9.06 11.99 -12.42
N ASN A 39 8.82 13.16 -13.01
CA ASN A 39 7.85 13.32 -14.10
C ASN A 39 8.34 12.79 -15.46
N GLU A 40 9.64 12.49 -15.58
CA GLU A 40 10.31 12.17 -16.84
C GLU A 40 10.77 10.70 -16.92
N LEU A 41 10.93 10.03 -15.77
CA LEU A 41 11.48 8.69 -15.70
C LEU A 41 10.81 7.86 -14.59
N PHE A 42 10.32 6.68 -14.95
CA PHE A 42 9.88 5.68 -14.00
C PHE A 42 11.09 4.89 -13.50
N VAL A 43 11.29 4.84 -12.18
CA VAL A 43 12.33 4.00 -11.56
C VAL A 43 11.64 2.95 -10.71
N PRO A 44 11.63 1.67 -11.13
CA PRO A 44 11.04 0.61 -10.33
C PRO A 44 11.67 0.55 -8.95
N ALA A 45 10.86 0.26 -7.93
CA ALA A 45 11.36 0.10 -6.58
C ALA A 45 12.36 -1.07 -6.45
N THR A 46 12.42 -2.01 -7.40
CA THR A 46 13.47 -3.05 -7.43
C THR A 46 14.83 -2.51 -7.88
N GLU A 47 14.85 -1.38 -8.59
CA GLU A 47 16.05 -0.82 -9.23
C GLU A 47 16.62 0.40 -8.48
N TYR A 48 16.05 0.78 -7.33
CA TYR A 48 16.41 2.03 -6.65
C TYR A 48 17.90 2.08 -6.25
N ARG A 49 18.49 0.94 -5.87
CA ARG A 49 19.91 0.85 -5.48
C ARG A 49 20.84 1.11 -6.65
N GLU A 50 20.54 0.50 -7.80
CA GLU A 50 21.30 0.71 -9.03
C GLU A 50 21.13 2.16 -9.52
N PHE A 51 19.90 2.66 -9.50
CA PHE A 51 19.59 4.04 -9.92
C PHE A 51 20.31 5.08 -9.06
N THR A 52 20.40 4.87 -7.75
CA THR A 52 21.10 5.77 -6.83
C THR A 52 22.62 5.69 -6.95
N LYS A 53 23.17 4.69 -7.67
CA LYS A 53 24.61 4.50 -7.92
C LYS A 53 25.45 4.54 -6.64
N GLY A 54 24.91 3.99 -5.54
CA GLY A 54 25.58 3.98 -4.24
C GLY A 54 25.72 5.35 -3.57
N LYS A 55 24.94 6.36 -3.97
CA LYS A 55 24.82 7.60 -3.19
C LYS A 55 24.39 7.25 -1.77
N PRO A 56 25.01 7.86 -0.74
CA PRO A 56 24.67 7.56 0.64
C PRO A 56 23.23 8.02 0.94
N TYR A 57 22.53 7.17 1.68
CA TYR A 57 21.24 7.42 2.30
C TYR A 57 21.23 6.67 3.64
N ASP A 58 20.40 7.12 4.56
CA ASP A 58 20.33 6.62 5.93
C ASP A 58 19.26 5.53 6.11
N GLY A 59 18.32 5.43 5.18
CA GLY A 59 17.33 4.37 5.17
C GLY A 59 16.30 4.47 4.06
N VAL A 60 15.31 3.58 4.11
CA VAL A 60 14.24 3.43 3.13
C VAL A 60 12.87 3.47 3.81
N ILE A 61 12.02 4.36 3.34
CA ILE A 61 10.60 4.44 3.70
C ILE A 61 9.80 3.64 2.66
N ILE A 62 9.07 2.63 3.14
CA ILE A 62 8.09 1.86 2.38
C ILE A 62 6.72 2.48 2.60
N TRP A 63 6.24 3.25 1.62
CA TRP A 63 4.91 3.83 1.65
C TRP A 63 3.91 2.96 0.88
N ILE A 64 3.04 2.29 1.64
CA ILE A 64 2.13 1.27 1.12
C ILE A 64 0.77 1.90 0.81
N ILE A 65 0.29 1.71 -0.41
CA ILE A 65 -1.08 2.05 -0.85
C ILE A 65 -1.83 0.79 -1.28
N GLU A 66 -3.16 0.87 -1.41
CA GLU A 66 -4.00 -0.32 -1.60
C GLU A 66 -3.74 -1.04 -2.93
N SER A 67 -4.03 -0.38 -4.05
CA SER A 67 -3.98 -0.93 -5.40
C SER A 67 -4.14 0.20 -6.41
N PRO A 68 -3.67 0.05 -7.65
CA PRO A 68 -3.83 1.09 -8.66
C PRO A 68 -5.29 1.32 -9.07
N HIS A 69 -5.60 2.56 -9.44
CA HIS A 69 -6.87 2.99 -10.01
C HIS A 69 -6.71 3.35 -11.50
N LYS A 70 -7.72 4.01 -12.08
CA LYS A 70 -7.75 4.32 -13.51
C LYS A 70 -6.70 5.35 -13.95
N TRP A 71 -6.26 6.23 -13.07
CA TRP A 71 -5.33 7.33 -13.39
C TRP A 71 -3.88 6.85 -13.42
N GLU A 72 -3.57 5.81 -12.65
CA GLU A 72 -2.27 5.14 -12.56
C GLU A 72 -1.82 4.67 -13.94
N PHE A 73 -2.75 4.31 -14.82
CA PHE A 73 -2.47 3.82 -16.17
C PHE A 73 -2.62 4.88 -17.27
N LYS A 74 -2.65 6.16 -16.91
CA LYS A 74 -2.69 7.29 -17.86
C LYS A 74 -1.32 7.97 -17.91
N ILE A 75 -0.31 7.18 -18.24
CA ILE A 75 1.06 7.65 -18.37
C ILE A 75 1.77 6.85 -19.45
N ASP A 76 2.77 7.45 -20.05
CA ASP A 76 3.66 6.79 -20.98
C ASP A 76 5.03 7.47 -20.92
N ILE A 77 5.93 6.89 -20.12
CA ILE A 77 7.23 7.48 -19.78
C ILE A 77 8.37 6.48 -19.93
N PRO A 78 9.61 6.95 -20.14
CA PRO A 78 10.80 6.13 -20.03
C PRO A 78 10.84 5.29 -18.74
N LEU A 79 11.34 4.06 -18.88
CA LEU A 79 11.60 3.13 -17.80
C LEU A 79 13.10 3.03 -17.56
N PHE A 80 13.54 3.12 -16.31
CA PHE A 80 14.90 2.78 -15.93
C PHE A 80 15.08 1.25 -15.81
N PRO A 81 16.20 0.66 -16.29
CA PRO A 81 17.29 1.32 -17.02
C PRO A 81 16.98 1.55 -18.50
N SER A 82 16.01 0.84 -19.07
CA SER A 82 15.58 1.01 -20.47
C SER A 82 14.13 0.58 -20.68
N GLY A 83 13.50 1.08 -21.75
CA GLY A 83 12.15 0.74 -22.16
C GLY A 83 11.13 1.85 -21.90
N ARG A 84 9.84 1.47 -21.93
CA ARG A 84 8.71 2.35 -21.62
C ARG A 84 7.85 1.73 -20.51
N HIS A 85 7.20 2.59 -19.74
CA HIS A 85 6.27 2.20 -18.70
C HIS A 85 4.95 2.95 -18.82
N HIS A 86 3.85 2.22 -18.63
CA HIS A 86 2.48 2.69 -18.89
C HIS A 86 1.59 2.69 -17.65
N ALA A 87 2.19 2.57 -16.47
CA ALA A 87 1.51 2.60 -15.20
C ALA A 87 2.38 3.34 -14.17
N ARG A 88 1.80 4.02 -13.20
CA ARG A 88 2.53 4.65 -12.09
C ARG A 88 1.64 4.65 -10.86
N PRO A 89 2.06 4.13 -9.71
CA PRO A 89 1.29 4.24 -8.47
C PRO A 89 1.04 5.72 -8.15
N LEU A 90 -0.16 6.06 -7.69
CA LEU A 90 -0.53 7.43 -7.28
C LEU A 90 -0.28 8.47 -8.41
N ASN A 91 -0.67 8.14 -9.65
CA ASN A 91 -0.48 9.03 -10.80
C ASN A 91 -1.56 10.12 -10.94
N ASN A 92 -2.60 10.12 -10.11
CA ASN A 92 -3.63 11.16 -10.19
C ASN A 92 -3.03 12.50 -9.70
N PRO A 93 -3.02 13.57 -10.54
CA PRO A 93 -2.43 14.85 -10.16
C PRO A 93 -2.97 15.41 -8.84
N ALA A 94 -4.29 15.33 -8.64
CA ALA A 94 -4.92 15.80 -7.41
C ALA A 94 -4.42 15.05 -6.16
N THR A 95 -4.09 13.76 -6.26
CA THR A 95 -3.51 13.02 -5.13
C THR A 95 -2.02 13.31 -4.93
N GLN A 96 -1.28 13.62 -6.00
CA GLN A 96 0.15 13.93 -5.92
C GLN A 96 0.42 15.25 -5.20
N GLU A 97 -0.51 16.21 -5.29
CA GLU A 97 -0.45 17.49 -4.57
C GLU A 97 -0.40 17.29 -3.04
N PHE A 98 -1.00 16.20 -2.54
CA PHE A 98 -1.02 15.89 -1.11
C PHE A 98 0.17 15.04 -0.63
N VAL A 99 1.01 14.51 -1.52
CA VAL A 99 2.16 13.70 -1.11
C VAL A 99 3.13 14.52 -0.24
N LYS A 100 3.49 15.73 -0.67
CA LYS A 100 4.40 16.58 0.10
C LYS A 100 3.78 17.01 1.45
N PRO A 101 2.56 17.56 1.51
CA PRO A 101 1.89 17.87 2.78
C PRO A 101 1.77 16.68 3.75
N VAL A 102 1.55 15.46 3.24
CA VAL A 102 1.48 14.25 4.09
C VAL A 102 2.76 14.09 4.92
N TYR A 103 3.94 14.25 4.31
CA TYR A 103 5.23 14.17 5.00
C TYR A 103 5.51 15.39 5.88
N GLU A 104 5.22 16.59 5.40
CA GLU A 104 5.68 17.85 6.03
C GLU A 104 4.77 18.33 7.17
N GLU A 105 3.46 17.99 7.17
CA GLU A 105 2.51 18.52 8.17
C GLU A 105 2.42 17.67 9.44
N ARG A 106 2.07 16.39 9.30
CA ARG A 106 1.70 15.54 10.46
C ARG A 106 2.52 14.30 10.63
N ILE A 107 3.00 13.68 9.55
CA ILE A 107 3.99 12.62 9.70
C ILE A 107 5.31 13.19 10.29
N ASN A 108 5.50 14.52 10.24
CA ASN A 108 6.56 15.21 10.98
C ASN A 108 6.59 14.87 12.49
N SER A 109 5.46 14.61 13.15
CA SER A 109 5.48 14.19 14.57
C SER A 109 6.08 12.79 14.74
N PHE A 110 5.84 11.89 13.79
CA PHE A 110 6.41 10.55 13.80
C PHE A 110 7.91 10.56 13.45
N PHE A 111 8.29 11.22 12.36
CA PHE A 111 9.68 11.30 11.91
C PHE A 111 10.54 12.27 12.73
N GLY A 112 9.95 13.31 13.32
CA GLY A 112 10.69 14.41 13.96
C GLY A 112 11.59 13.96 15.11
N GLU A 113 11.16 12.94 15.86
CA GLU A 113 11.96 12.32 16.94
C GLU A 113 12.85 11.16 16.45
N ARG A 114 12.63 10.67 15.23
CA ARG A 114 13.27 9.45 14.69
C ARG A 114 14.34 9.71 13.64
N LEU A 115 14.24 10.85 12.95
CA LEU A 115 15.23 11.30 11.99
C LEU A 115 16.12 12.34 12.65
N GLU A 116 17.41 12.18 12.49
CA GLU A 116 18.42 13.15 12.86
C GLU A 116 18.59 14.21 11.76
N GLU A 117 19.07 15.39 12.17
CA GLU A 117 19.33 16.49 11.25
C GLU A 117 20.31 16.06 10.15
N GLY A 118 19.95 16.30 8.88
CA GLY A 118 20.76 15.92 7.73
C GLY A 118 20.58 14.49 7.22
N GLN A 119 19.85 13.62 7.94
CA GLN A 119 19.56 12.27 7.44
C GLN A 119 18.64 12.32 6.21
N VAL A 120 18.88 11.38 5.28
CA VAL A 120 18.16 11.24 4.02
C VAL A 120 17.60 9.83 3.89
N PHE A 121 16.28 9.72 3.80
CA PHE A 121 15.58 8.47 3.57
C PHE A 121 15.02 8.44 2.14
N LEU A 122 15.17 7.31 1.46
CA LEU A 122 14.57 7.08 0.14
C LEU A 122 13.10 6.69 0.32
N VAL A 123 12.21 7.12 -0.57
CA VAL A 123 10.78 6.77 -0.51
C VAL A 123 10.40 5.86 -1.66
N LEU A 124 9.99 4.64 -1.31
CA LEU A 124 9.43 3.66 -2.23
C LEU A 124 7.92 3.62 -2.05
N LEU A 125 7.19 3.90 -3.14
CA LEU A 125 5.74 3.83 -3.17
C LEU A 125 5.33 2.42 -3.63
N VAL A 126 4.68 1.68 -2.75
CA VAL A 126 4.40 0.25 -2.89
C VAL A 126 2.91 -0.02 -2.92
N ASN A 127 2.42 -0.73 -3.93
CA ASN A 127 1.06 -1.27 -3.90
C ASN A 127 1.02 -2.55 -3.05
N ALA A 128 0.03 -2.65 -2.16
CA ALA A 128 -0.28 -3.91 -1.49
C ALA A 128 -0.72 -4.97 -2.50
N VAL A 129 -1.57 -4.59 -3.46
CA VAL A 129 -1.89 -5.40 -4.65
C VAL A 129 -1.58 -4.60 -5.91
N GLN A 130 -0.65 -5.08 -6.74
CA GLN A 130 -0.21 -4.37 -7.96
C GLN A 130 -1.25 -4.36 -9.10
N TYR A 131 -2.40 -5.02 -8.94
CA TYR A 131 -3.46 -5.11 -9.95
C TYR A 131 -4.61 -4.13 -9.73
N GLN A 132 -5.23 -3.65 -10.81
CA GLN A 132 -6.35 -2.70 -10.71
C GLN A 132 -7.57 -3.37 -10.06
N CYS A 133 -7.87 -3.09 -8.79
CA CYS A 133 -8.96 -3.75 -8.07
C CYS A 133 -10.33 -3.08 -8.31
N SER A 134 -10.38 -1.78 -8.62
CA SER A 134 -11.64 -1.08 -8.89
C SER A 134 -12.20 -1.34 -10.30
N LEU A 135 -11.43 -1.94 -11.20
CA LEU A 135 -11.76 -2.13 -12.64
C LEU A 135 -12.19 -0.86 -13.39
N GLY A 136 -11.94 0.34 -12.85
CA GLY A 136 -12.42 1.60 -13.42
C GLY A 136 -13.85 1.98 -13.00
N GLU A 137 -14.50 1.14 -12.20
CA GLU A 137 -15.83 1.36 -11.63
C GLU A 137 -15.78 2.09 -10.29
N LYS A 138 -16.95 2.39 -9.71
CA LYS A 138 -17.03 2.87 -8.33
C LYS A 138 -16.35 1.87 -7.39
N THR A 139 -15.44 2.37 -6.56
CA THR A 139 -14.61 1.55 -5.64
C THR A 139 -15.43 0.63 -4.75
N SER A 140 -16.63 1.06 -4.34
CA SER A 140 -17.56 0.29 -3.52
C SER A 140 -18.09 -0.99 -4.16
N LEU A 141 -18.01 -1.15 -5.48
CA LEU A 141 -18.60 -2.30 -6.18
C LEU A 141 -17.69 -3.53 -6.14
N TYR A 142 -16.41 -3.35 -6.46
CA TYR A 142 -15.52 -4.48 -6.74
C TYR A 142 -14.17 -4.42 -6.05
N ARG A 143 -13.72 -3.24 -5.57
CA ARG A 143 -12.34 -3.07 -5.10
C ARG A 143 -11.98 -4.05 -4.01
N ASP A 144 -12.77 -4.11 -2.94
CA ASP A 144 -12.44 -4.93 -1.78
C ASP A 144 -12.50 -6.43 -2.13
N LYS A 145 -13.42 -6.81 -3.03
CA LYS A 145 -13.54 -8.19 -3.52
C LYS A 145 -12.39 -8.59 -4.47
N ALA A 146 -11.97 -7.70 -5.36
CA ALA A 146 -10.82 -7.95 -6.20
C ALA A 146 -9.52 -7.96 -5.38
N PHE A 147 -9.41 -7.09 -4.37
CA PHE A 147 -8.26 -7.02 -3.48
C PHE A 147 -8.10 -8.33 -2.71
N VAL A 148 -9.11 -8.73 -1.92
CA VAL A 148 -9.05 -9.96 -1.11
C VAL A 148 -8.87 -11.18 -2.01
N GLY A 149 -9.52 -11.20 -3.17
CA GLY A 149 -9.36 -12.26 -4.16
C GLY A 149 -7.94 -12.38 -4.72
N ASN A 150 -7.28 -11.26 -5.02
CA ASN A 150 -5.88 -11.27 -5.42
C ASN A 150 -4.94 -11.63 -4.26
N TRP A 151 -5.22 -11.10 -3.06
CA TRP A 151 -4.45 -11.35 -1.84
C TRP A 151 -4.35 -12.85 -1.55
N LEU A 152 -5.50 -13.54 -1.55
CA LEU A 152 -5.60 -15.01 -1.34
C LEU A 152 -4.98 -15.85 -2.47
N ARG A 153 -4.64 -15.26 -3.61
CA ARG A 153 -4.17 -15.97 -4.81
C ARG A 153 -2.75 -15.56 -5.20
N GLY A 154 -1.85 -15.51 -4.24
CA GLY A 154 -0.44 -15.18 -4.46
C GLY A 154 -0.10 -13.70 -4.28
N GLY A 155 -1.10 -12.82 -4.14
CA GLY A 155 -0.87 -11.38 -3.97
C GLY A 155 -0.19 -11.05 -2.64
N ARG A 156 -0.50 -11.81 -1.58
CA ARG A 156 0.18 -11.70 -0.29
C ARG A 156 1.66 -12.04 -0.40
N GLU A 157 1.96 -13.19 -1.01
CA GLU A 157 3.34 -13.69 -1.15
C GLU A 157 4.17 -12.72 -2.00
N ASP A 158 3.63 -12.27 -3.13
CA ASP A 158 4.23 -11.22 -3.97
C ASP A 158 4.51 -9.95 -3.18
N PHE A 159 3.55 -9.48 -2.37
CA PHE A 159 3.72 -8.30 -1.55
C PHE A 159 4.85 -8.46 -0.52
N LEU A 160 4.85 -9.54 0.25
CA LEU A 160 5.86 -9.78 1.29
C LEU A 160 7.25 -10.00 0.68
N GLU A 161 7.36 -10.70 -0.45
CA GLU A 161 8.62 -10.89 -1.15
C GLU A 161 9.22 -9.55 -1.61
N ARG A 162 8.41 -8.71 -2.26
CA ARG A 162 8.84 -7.39 -2.71
C ARG A 162 9.26 -6.50 -1.54
N VAL A 163 8.42 -6.38 -0.52
CA VAL A 163 8.70 -5.53 0.63
C VAL A 163 9.98 -5.96 1.37
N ARG A 164 10.22 -7.28 1.51
CA ARG A 164 11.50 -7.79 2.05
C ARG A 164 12.69 -7.43 1.17
N SER A 165 12.54 -7.51 -0.16
CA SER A 165 13.63 -7.19 -1.09
C SER A 165 14.06 -5.71 -1.05
N TYR A 166 13.15 -4.83 -0.63
CA TYR A 166 13.40 -3.39 -0.57
C TYR A 166 14.19 -2.96 0.65
N ASP A 167 14.24 -3.78 1.71
CA ASP A 167 14.97 -3.51 2.96
C ASP A 167 14.51 -2.21 3.60
N GLY A 168 13.24 -2.17 3.99
CA GLY A 168 12.59 -0.99 4.54
C GLY A 168 12.92 -0.75 6.01
N ASP A 169 13.27 0.49 6.36
CA ASP A 169 13.49 0.91 7.74
C ASP A 169 12.22 1.47 8.37
N ILE A 170 11.36 2.11 7.57
CA ILE A 170 10.13 2.75 8.05
C ILE A 170 8.98 2.40 7.12
N TYR A 171 7.81 2.13 7.70
CA TYR A 171 6.63 1.68 7.00
C TYR A 171 5.45 2.61 7.24
N ILE A 172 4.88 3.12 6.15
CA ILE A 172 3.66 3.93 6.17
C ILE A 172 2.56 3.15 5.48
N ASN A 173 1.57 2.68 6.22
CA ASN A 173 0.41 2.01 5.64
C ASN A 173 -0.72 3.00 5.38
N SER A 174 -0.94 3.28 4.10
CA SER A 174 -2.02 4.12 3.59
C SER A 174 -3.07 3.34 2.81
N CYS A 175 -3.19 2.03 3.05
CA CYS A 175 -4.34 1.28 2.57
C CYS A 175 -5.62 1.82 3.18
N THR A 176 -6.71 1.87 2.41
CA THR A 176 -7.96 2.40 2.94
C THR A 176 -8.61 1.41 3.91
N LYS A 177 -9.56 1.91 4.69
CA LYS A 177 -10.37 1.08 5.59
C LYS A 177 -11.13 -0.03 4.85
N GLY A 178 -11.53 0.17 3.61
CA GLY A 178 -12.42 -0.80 2.94
C GLY A 178 -13.77 -0.98 3.66
N SER A 179 -14.54 -1.96 3.21
CA SER A 179 -15.80 -2.42 3.78
C SER A 179 -15.77 -3.94 3.97
N ILE A 180 -14.63 -4.45 4.40
CA ILE A 180 -14.44 -5.87 4.67
C ILE A 180 -15.06 -6.16 6.04
N ASN A 181 -15.86 -7.21 6.14
CA ASN A 181 -16.39 -7.69 7.42
C ASN A 181 -16.49 -9.22 7.37
N ARG A 182 -16.76 -9.85 8.52
CA ARG A 182 -16.84 -11.31 8.63
C ARG A 182 -17.86 -11.89 7.64
N ASN A 183 -19.04 -11.28 7.53
CA ASN A 183 -20.06 -11.69 6.57
C ASN A 183 -19.60 -11.58 5.11
N PHE A 184 -18.83 -10.54 4.77
CA PHE A 184 -18.25 -10.37 3.45
C PHE A 184 -17.25 -11.48 3.14
N LEU A 185 -16.37 -11.81 4.09
CA LEU A 185 -15.36 -12.86 3.94
C LEU A 185 -15.99 -14.24 3.81
N GLU A 186 -16.98 -14.56 4.66
CA GLU A 186 -17.72 -15.81 4.59
C GLU A 186 -18.48 -15.93 3.26
N ARG A 187 -19.28 -14.92 2.90
CA ARG A 187 -20.13 -14.98 1.69
C ARG A 187 -19.35 -15.02 0.37
N ASN A 188 -18.18 -14.39 0.30
CA ASN A 188 -17.44 -14.27 -0.96
C ASN A 188 -16.29 -15.28 -1.09
N TYR A 189 -15.75 -15.77 0.03
CA TYR A 189 -14.56 -16.63 0.05
C TYR A 189 -14.69 -17.87 0.94
N ASN A 190 -15.83 -18.05 1.61
CA ASN A 190 -16.04 -19.13 2.59
C ASN A 190 -14.99 -19.14 3.71
N LEU A 191 -14.46 -17.96 4.04
CA LEU A 191 -13.51 -17.78 5.14
C LEU A 191 -14.27 -17.57 6.45
N ILE A 192 -13.86 -18.32 7.47
CA ILE A 192 -14.38 -18.21 8.83
C ILE A 192 -13.23 -18.08 9.82
N GLU A 193 -13.50 -17.40 10.93
CA GLU A 193 -12.53 -17.23 12.01
C GLU A 193 -12.13 -18.59 12.61
N LYS A 194 -10.82 -18.78 12.77
CA LYS A 194 -10.17 -19.98 13.30
C LYS A 194 -8.98 -19.57 14.13
N GLY A 195 -8.47 -20.49 14.97
CA GLY A 195 -7.24 -20.25 15.74
C GLY A 195 -5.98 -20.20 14.86
N GLU A 196 -6.08 -20.74 13.65
CA GLU A 196 -5.01 -20.76 12.64
C GLU A 196 -5.65 -20.63 11.25
N GLY A 197 -4.88 -20.14 10.28
CA GLY A 197 -5.39 -19.97 8.93
C GLY A 197 -4.48 -19.11 8.06
N PRO A 198 -4.57 -19.26 6.73
CA PRO A 198 -3.72 -18.55 5.80
C PRO A 198 -4.10 -17.08 5.64
N PHE A 199 -5.30 -16.64 6.05
CA PHE A 199 -5.71 -15.25 5.92
C PHE A 199 -5.64 -14.55 7.29
N LYS A 200 -4.86 -13.48 7.39
CA LYS A 200 -4.67 -12.72 8.62
C LYS A 200 -5.24 -11.31 8.49
N VAL A 201 -5.88 -10.83 9.54
CA VAL A 201 -6.43 -9.47 9.57
C VAL A 201 -6.54 -8.96 11.01
N LYS A 202 -6.25 -7.67 11.22
CA LYS A 202 -6.59 -6.96 12.47
C LYS A 202 -7.91 -6.23 12.35
N GLU A 203 -8.70 -6.27 13.41
CA GLU A 203 -9.90 -5.45 13.57
C GLU A 203 -9.53 -4.11 14.19
N ILE A 204 -9.59 -3.02 13.40
CA ILE A 204 -9.18 -1.68 13.82
C ILE A 204 -10.44 -0.83 13.97
N ASN A 205 -10.68 -0.31 15.17
CA ASN A 205 -11.87 0.48 15.50
C ASN A 205 -13.19 -0.23 15.10
N GLY A 206 -13.28 -1.53 15.40
CA GLY A 206 -14.45 -2.36 15.10
C GLY A 206 -14.66 -2.62 13.61
N THR A 207 -13.60 -2.57 12.80
CA THR A 207 -13.71 -2.85 11.36
C THR A 207 -12.53 -3.66 10.85
N LEU A 208 -12.82 -4.66 10.04
CA LEU A 208 -11.82 -5.35 9.23
C LEU A 208 -11.57 -4.51 7.98
N GLY A 209 -10.31 -4.19 7.69
CA GLY A 209 -9.98 -3.34 6.57
C GLY A 209 -8.73 -3.74 5.83
N LEU A 210 -8.51 -3.14 4.66
CA LEU A 210 -7.31 -3.41 3.86
C LEU A 210 -6.04 -3.08 4.66
N HIS A 211 -6.07 -1.97 5.42
CA HIS A 211 -4.99 -1.64 6.34
C HIS A 211 -4.70 -2.73 7.38
N GLY A 212 -5.73 -3.36 7.96
CA GLY A 212 -5.58 -4.39 8.98
C GLY A 212 -5.14 -5.74 8.40
N ILE A 213 -5.43 -6.01 7.12
CA ILE A 213 -4.87 -7.16 6.39
C ILE A 213 -3.36 -6.95 6.20
N VAL A 214 -2.97 -5.80 5.64
CA VAL A 214 -1.56 -5.48 5.38
C VAL A 214 -0.76 -5.41 6.68
N GLU A 215 -1.30 -4.77 7.72
CA GLU A 215 -0.64 -4.68 9.02
C GLU A 215 -0.41 -6.06 9.66
N ALA A 216 -1.43 -6.92 9.68
CA ALA A 216 -1.32 -8.26 10.27
C ALA A 216 -0.20 -9.08 9.59
N GLU A 217 -0.09 -8.98 8.27
CA GLU A 217 0.88 -9.77 7.50
C GLU A 217 2.29 -9.21 7.61
N LEU A 218 2.46 -7.89 7.71
CA LEU A 218 3.76 -7.26 7.98
C LEU A 218 4.27 -7.56 9.40
N GLU A 219 3.37 -7.50 10.40
CA GLU A 219 3.72 -7.75 11.80
C GLU A 219 4.09 -9.22 12.00
N ASP A 220 3.29 -10.14 11.46
CA ASP A 220 3.57 -11.58 11.50
C ASP A 220 4.88 -11.93 10.77
N ALA A 221 5.21 -11.21 9.70
CA ALA A 221 6.48 -11.34 9.00
C ALA A 221 7.68 -10.74 9.75
N GLY A 222 7.46 -10.08 10.90
CA GLY A 222 8.51 -9.42 11.68
C GLY A 222 9.10 -8.17 11.01
N LEU A 223 8.37 -7.55 10.09
CA LEU A 223 8.84 -6.37 9.35
C LEU A 223 8.51 -5.05 10.04
N ILE A 224 7.47 -5.05 10.89
CA ILE A 224 6.96 -3.85 11.54
C ILE A 224 6.87 -4.00 13.06
N GLY A 225 7.02 -2.87 13.75
CA GLY A 225 6.97 -2.70 15.19
C GLY A 225 6.51 -1.29 15.57
N TRP A 226 6.52 -1.00 16.87
CA TRP A 226 6.07 0.30 17.41
C TRP A 226 6.94 1.49 17.01
N ASP A 227 8.20 1.22 16.71
CA ASP A 227 9.23 2.18 16.39
C ASP A 227 9.27 2.54 14.91
N ASN A 228 8.90 1.62 14.03
CA ASN A 228 9.10 1.77 12.58
C ASN A 228 7.81 1.78 11.72
N TYR A 229 6.62 1.75 12.33
CA TYR A 229 5.36 1.66 11.58
C TYR A 229 4.31 2.69 11.99
N ILE A 230 3.64 3.25 10.98
CA ILE A 230 2.41 4.03 11.14
C ILE A 230 1.35 3.67 10.10
N ARG A 231 0.09 3.83 10.50
CA ARG A 231 -1.04 4.01 9.58
C ARG A 231 -1.26 5.50 9.35
N TYR A 232 -1.48 5.86 8.10
CA TYR A 232 -1.79 7.24 7.73
C TYR A 232 -2.77 7.30 6.56
N PRO A 233 -3.70 8.27 6.50
CA PRO A 233 -4.67 8.32 5.41
C PRO A 233 -4.04 8.33 4.01
N HIS A 234 -4.65 7.58 3.09
CA HIS A 234 -4.33 7.65 1.67
C HIS A 234 -4.46 9.08 1.13
N PRO A 235 -3.58 9.58 0.25
CA PRO A 235 -3.65 10.96 -0.24
C PRO A 235 -4.99 11.37 -0.87
N SER A 236 -5.75 10.42 -1.42
CA SER A 236 -7.13 10.67 -1.90
C SER A 236 -8.09 11.13 -0.80
N TYR A 237 -7.85 10.81 0.47
CA TYR A 237 -8.64 11.28 1.60
C TYR A 237 -8.66 12.82 1.65
N PHE A 238 -7.53 13.47 1.42
CA PHE A 238 -7.40 14.93 1.44
C PHE A 238 -8.08 15.58 0.23
N VAL A 239 -7.98 14.95 -0.95
CA VAL A 239 -8.75 15.35 -2.14
C VAL A 239 -10.25 15.34 -1.86
N TYR A 240 -10.75 14.31 -1.17
CA TYR A 240 -12.18 14.23 -0.81
C TYR A 240 -12.59 15.29 0.22
N GLN A 241 -11.71 15.69 1.14
CA GLN A 241 -11.98 16.78 2.07
C GLN A 241 -12.09 18.13 1.34
N GLU A 242 -11.12 18.40 0.46
CA GLU A 242 -11.08 19.65 -0.33
C GLU A 242 -12.30 19.75 -1.25
N ALA A 243 -12.66 18.67 -1.95
CA ALA A 243 -13.82 18.63 -2.83
C ALA A 243 -15.17 18.88 -2.11
N LYS A 244 -15.22 18.69 -0.78
CA LYS A 244 -16.39 19.03 0.04
C LYS A 244 -16.40 20.49 0.52
N GLY A 245 -15.45 21.32 0.07
CA GLY A 245 -15.32 22.72 0.44
C GLY A 245 -14.81 22.93 1.87
N GLY A 246 -14.27 21.89 2.51
CA GLY A 246 -13.71 21.97 3.87
C GLY A 246 -12.24 22.35 3.87
N ARG A 247 -11.76 22.92 4.99
CA ARG A 247 -10.32 23.03 5.25
C ARG A 247 -9.74 21.62 5.35
N VAL A 248 -8.68 21.33 4.59
CA VAL A 248 -7.99 20.05 4.66
C VAL A 248 -7.42 19.85 6.06
N HIS A 249 -7.88 18.81 6.75
CA HIS A 249 -7.35 18.39 8.03
C HIS A 249 -6.40 17.20 7.82
N PHE A 250 -5.18 17.36 8.31
CA PHE A 250 -4.19 16.31 8.44
C PHE A 250 -4.31 15.73 9.86
N PRO A 251 -4.80 14.48 10.02
CA PRO A 251 -4.91 13.85 11.33
C PRO A 251 -3.54 13.41 11.84
N GLU A 252 -3.45 13.09 13.14
CA GLU A 252 -2.25 12.47 13.69
C GLU A 252 -2.04 11.06 13.13
N PRO A 253 -0.80 10.63 12.86
CA PRO A 253 -0.50 9.25 12.51
C PRO A 253 -0.92 8.28 13.62
N GLU A 254 -1.44 7.12 13.23
CA GLU A 254 -1.76 6.06 14.19
C GLU A 254 -0.62 5.05 14.20
N THR A 255 -0.13 4.68 15.38
CA THR A 255 0.88 3.64 15.55
C THR A 255 0.28 2.24 15.41
N LEU A 256 1.13 1.21 15.48
CA LEU A 256 0.75 -0.21 15.41
C LEU A 256 -0.50 -0.51 16.26
N SER A 257 -1.45 -1.26 15.70
CA SER A 257 -2.69 -1.59 16.40
C SER A 257 -2.42 -2.66 17.47
N LEU A 258 -2.96 -2.43 18.67
CA LEU A 258 -2.98 -3.43 19.76
C LEU A 258 -4.01 -4.53 19.55
N SER A 259 -4.85 -4.42 18.51
CA SER A 259 -5.84 -5.45 18.21
C SER A 259 -5.16 -6.78 17.88
N PRO A 260 -5.68 -7.91 18.39
CA PRO A 260 -5.12 -9.21 18.08
C PRO A 260 -5.24 -9.51 16.57
N VAL A 261 -4.29 -10.29 16.06
CA VAL A 261 -4.39 -10.85 14.72
C VAL A 261 -5.48 -11.91 14.71
N ILE A 262 -6.45 -11.75 13.82
CA ILE A 262 -7.51 -12.71 13.58
C ILE A 262 -7.08 -13.60 12.43
N HIS A 263 -7.07 -14.91 12.66
CA HIS A 263 -6.79 -15.91 11.65
C HIS A 263 -8.10 -16.41 11.04
N MET A 264 -8.14 -16.50 9.72
CA MET A 264 -9.27 -17.05 8.98
C MET A 264 -8.84 -18.14 8.03
N ASP A 265 -9.66 -19.18 7.96
CA ASP A 265 -9.45 -20.34 7.10
C ASP A 265 -10.74 -20.71 6.38
N TYR A 266 -10.58 -21.48 5.30
CA TYR A 266 -11.69 -21.99 4.51
C TYR A 266 -12.56 -22.93 5.34
N ARG A 267 -13.88 -22.80 5.20
CA ARG A 267 -14.83 -23.78 5.76
C ARG A 267 -14.48 -25.16 5.18
N LYS A 268 -14.28 -26.17 6.05
CA LYS A 268 -13.82 -27.54 5.71
C LYS A 268 -14.55 -28.19 4.53
N GLU A 269 -15.81 -27.85 4.31
CA GLU A 269 -16.67 -28.35 3.22
C GLU A 269 -16.24 -27.87 1.82
N HIS A 270 -15.35 -26.87 1.71
CA HIS A 270 -14.90 -26.32 0.43
C HIS A 270 -13.53 -26.86 -0.05
N ILE A 271 -12.76 -27.53 0.82
CA ILE A 271 -11.43 -28.07 0.51
C ILE A 271 -11.51 -29.18 -0.56
N GLN A 272 -12.64 -29.89 -0.66
CA GLN A 272 -12.82 -30.98 -1.63
C GLN A 272 -12.93 -30.54 -3.10
N LEU A 273 -13.18 -29.24 -3.39
CA LEU A 273 -13.30 -28.76 -4.77
C LEU A 273 -11.99 -28.21 -5.35
N THR A 274 -11.08 -27.71 -4.52
CA THR A 274 -9.83 -27.07 -5.00
C THR A 274 -8.74 -28.08 -5.36
N ILE A 275 -8.79 -29.32 -4.83
CA ILE A 275 -7.80 -30.37 -5.16
C ILE A 275 -8.04 -30.99 -6.55
N LYS A 276 -9.23 -30.85 -7.14
CA LYS A 276 -9.54 -31.39 -8.48
C LYS A 276 -9.22 -30.46 -9.65
N ALA A 277 -8.67 -29.27 -9.41
CA ALA A 277 -8.40 -28.27 -10.43
C ALA A 277 -6.92 -27.86 -10.56
N ARG A 278 -5.99 -28.69 -10.06
CA ARG A 278 -4.56 -28.59 -10.38
C ARG A 278 -4.21 -29.53 -11.51
#